data_AF-A0A961IVU9-F1
#
_entry.id   AF-A0A961IVU9-F1
#
_cell.length_a   1.000
_cell.length_b   1.000
_cell.length_c   1.000
_cell.angle_alpha   90.00
_cell.angle_beta   90.00
_cell.angle_gamma   90.00
#
_symmetry.space_group_name_H-M   'P 1'
#
loop_
_entity.id
_entity.type
_entity.pdbx_description
1 polymer ?
#
loop_
_entity_poly.entity_id
_entity_poly.type
_entity_poly.pdbx_seq_one_letter_code
_entity_poly.pdbx_strand_id
1 'polypeptide(L)'
;AFSGLGLNPVTASPPCVNDADAVSGGSSSGAAASVAFGLAPGAIGSDTGGSVRVPAAWNDLVGLKTTSGRLSLEGVVPLVANFDTVGPLCRNVEDASLFLAALEGRAKPADLTGASLRGRTFLILRNGLKDVREAPRAGFDSAVGRLMDAGASVERAALDVVDEALALSAILFTTEAYATWREVIEAHPDRMFGEVLERFRAGDRFSAVDYIAAWKRLAEIRKEYHALTASYDAVLLPTTANRPPNAERLLRDHAFYVTENLVTLRN
;
A
#
# COMPACT_ATOMS: atom_id res chain seq x y z
N ALA A 1 5.83 11.68 -0.64
CA ALA A 1 4.97 10.57 -1.10
C ALA A 1 5.43 10.10 -2.48
N PHE A 2 4.71 9.17 -3.12
CA PHE A 2 5.00 8.64 -4.45
C PHE A 2 6.21 7.68 -4.57
N SER A 3 6.46 6.92 -3.50
CA SER A 3 7.37 5.77 -3.42
C SER A 3 6.91 4.88 -2.27
N GLY A 4 7.09 3.56 -2.40
CA GLY A 4 6.80 2.60 -1.33
C GLY A 4 7.90 2.53 -0.28
N LEU A 5 9.06 3.16 -0.52
CA LEU A 5 10.27 2.94 0.28
C LEU A 5 10.33 3.83 1.53
N GLY A 6 9.72 5.02 1.52
CA GLY A 6 9.80 5.95 2.66
C GLY A 6 11.14 6.69 2.79
N LEU A 7 12.05 6.54 1.82
CA LEU A 7 13.30 7.28 1.73
C LEU A 7 13.05 8.75 1.38
N ASN A 8 13.63 9.65 2.17
CA ASN A 8 13.59 11.09 1.96
C ASN A 8 14.93 11.74 2.35
N PRO A 9 15.81 12.06 1.38
CA PRO A 9 17.08 12.74 1.64
C PRO A 9 16.94 14.25 1.85
N VAL A 10 15.76 14.85 1.59
CA VAL A 10 15.55 16.31 1.73
C VAL A 10 15.40 16.71 3.20
N THR A 11 14.80 15.84 4.02
CA THR A 11 14.64 16.07 5.46
C THR A 11 15.38 15.01 6.27
N ALA A 12 14.74 13.87 6.51
CA ALA A 12 15.30 12.69 7.15
C ALA A 12 14.37 11.50 6.85
N SER A 13 14.94 10.29 6.95
CA SER A 13 14.18 9.03 6.83
C SER A 13 14.19 8.32 8.18
N PRO A 14 13.03 7.98 8.76
CA PRO A 14 13.03 7.12 9.94
C PRO A 14 13.50 5.70 9.54
N PRO A 15 14.23 5.01 10.43
CA PRO A 15 14.64 3.64 10.19
C PRO A 15 13.46 2.67 10.34
N CYS A 16 13.63 1.45 9.83
CA CYS A 16 12.79 0.32 10.17
C CYS A 16 12.98 -0.09 11.65
N VAL A 17 11.90 -0.46 12.35
CA VAL A 17 11.98 -0.87 13.77
C VAL A 17 12.92 -2.07 14.02
N ASN A 18 13.07 -2.94 13.02
CA ASN A 18 13.87 -4.15 13.10
C ASN A 18 15.25 -4.04 12.44
N ASP A 19 15.56 -2.90 11.79
CA ASP A 19 16.84 -2.68 11.12
C ASP A 19 17.09 -1.16 10.97
N ALA A 20 18.06 -0.65 11.73
CA ALA A 20 18.41 0.77 11.75
C ALA A 20 18.98 1.29 10.43
N ASP A 21 19.53 0.40 9.59
CA ASP A 21 20.12 0.76 8.30
C ASP A 21 19.11 0.64 7.14
N ALA A 22 17.91 0.12 7.41
CA ALA A 22 16.86 -0.06 6.42
C ALA A 22 15.80 1.04 6.49
N VAL A 23 15.18 1.32 5.35
CA VAL A 23 14.06 2.27 5.28
C VAL A 23 12.81 1.72 5.96
N SER A 24 12.00 2.59 6.57
CA SER A 24 10.77 2.17 7.26
C SER A 24 9.60 1.82 6.33
N GLY A 25 9.71 2.04 5.02
CA GLY A 25 8.58 1.98 4.09
C GLY A 25 7.80 3.28 4.08
N GLY A 26 7.00 3.49 3.04
CA GLY A 26 6.35 4.76 2.81
C GLY A 26 5.10 4.69 1.93
N SER A 27 4.39 5.82 1.76
CA SER A 27 4.82 7.16 2.17
C SER A 27 4.56 7.57 3.63
N SER A 28 3.76 6.84 4.40
CA SER A 28 3.49 7.16 5.81
C SER A 28 4.60 6.68 6.76
N SER A 29 5.86 6.91 6.38
CA SER A 29 7.06 6.45 7.10
C SER A 29 7.12 6.97 8.54
N GLY A 30 7.00 8.28 8.74
CA GLY A 30 7.00 8.89 10.07
C GLY A 30 5.81 8.48 10.95
N ALA A 31 4.65 8.24 10.35
CA ALA A 31 3.46 7.75 11.06
C ALA A 31 3.64 6.31 11.56
N ALA A 32 4.22 5.42 10.73
CA ALA A 32 4.55 4.08 11.19
C ALA A 32 5.64 4.11 12.26
N ALA A 33 6.70 4.88 12.07
CA ALA A 33 7.78 5.01 13.03
C ALA A 33 7.28 5.52 14.39
N SER A 34 6.42 6.55 14.43
CA SER A 34 5.92 7.07 15.70
C SER A 34 5.17 6.00 16.51
N VAL A 35 4.41 5.14 15.85
CA VAL A 35 3.70 4.03 16.52
C VAL A 35 4.69 2.93 16.90
N ALA A 36 5.52 2.46 15.98
CA ALA A 36 6.44 1.35 16.19
C ALA A 36 7.41 1.61 17.35
N PHE A 37 8.02 2.80 17.38
CA PHE A 37 8.94 3.23 18.45
C PHE A 37 8.25 3.69 19.75
N GLY A 38 6.92 3.58 19.84
CA GLY A 38 6.18 3.85 21.08
C GLY A 38 6.02 5.33 21.42
N LEU A 39 6.16 6.21 20.42
CA LEU A 39 5.98 7.65 20.57
C LEU A 39 4.50 8.06 20.49
N ALA A 40 3.67 7.24 19.84
CA ALA A 40 2.22 7.44 19.72
C ALA A 40 1.46 6.11 19.87
N PRO A 41 0.21 6.13 20.37
CA PRO A 41 -0.63 4.92 20.48
C PRO A 41 -1.17 4.45 19.13
N GLY A 42 -1.28 5.35 18.16
CA GLY A 42 -1.67 5.09 16.78
C GLY A 42 -1.42 6.33 15.93
N ALA A 43 -1.47 6.17 14.61
CA ALA A 43 -1.26 7.26 13.67
C ALA A 43 -2.20 7.17 12.47
N ILE A 44 -2.33 8.27 11.72
CA ILE A 44 -3.11 8.35 10.49
C ILE A 44 -2.14 8.50 9.33
N GLY A 45 -2.35 7.73 8.27
CA GLY A 45 -1.62 7.84 7.01
C GLY A 45 -2.58 7.92 5.82
N SER A 46 -2.03 8.25 4.65
CA SER A 46 -2.71 8.11 3.36
C SER A 46 -2.21 6.87 2.63
N ASP A 47 -3.08 6.20 1.87
CA ASP A 47 -2.78 4.99 1.09
C ASP A 47 -3.33 5.11 -0.33
N THR A 48 -2.45 5.49 -1.26
CA THR A 48 -2.73 5.53 -2.71
C THR A 48 -2.39 4.18 -3.38
N GLY A 49 -1.22 3.63 -3.05
CA GLY A 49 -0.68 2.39 -3.64
C GLY A 49 0.09 1.54 -2.62
N GLY A 50 -0.34 1.57 -1.35
CA GLY A 50 0.29 0.84 -0.24
C GLY A 50 0.85 1.73 0.87
N SER A 51 0.66 3.05 0.82
CA SER A 51 1.36 3.98 1.71
C SER A 51 1.02 3.88 3.21
N VAL A 52 -0.06 3.18 3.59
CA VAL A 52 -0.36 2.76 4.97
C VAL A 52 0.09 1.32 5.19
N ARG A 53 -0.22 0.43 4.23
CA ARG A 53 0.01 -1.01 4.35
C ARG A 53 1.49 -1.40 4.34
N VAL A 54 2.30 -0.84 3.45
CA VAL A 54 3.73 -1.10 3.30
C VAL A 54 4.51 -0.73 4.58
N PRO A 55 4.45 0.52 5.07
CA PRO A 55 5.18 0.85 6.29
C PRO A 55 4.63 0.13 7.52
N ALA A 56 3.34 -0.25 7.55
CA ALA A 56 2.84 -1.09 8.62
C ALA A 56 3.47 -2.49 8.60
N ALA A 57 3.52 -3.14 7.44
CA ALA A 57 4.09 -4.47 7.27
C ALA A 57 5.60 -4.53 7.59
N TRP A 58 6.33 -3.44 7.34
CA TRP A 58 7.77 -3.37 7.63
C TRP A 58 8.10 -3.00 9.07
N ASN A 59 7.15 -2.44 9.84
CA ASN A 59 7.39 -2.02 11.23
C ASN A 59 6.55 -2.78 12.26
N ASP A 60 6.12 -4.00 11.93
CA ASP A 60 5.33 -4.88 12.82
C ASP A 60 4.02 -4.23 13.32
N LEU A 61 3.34 -3.50 12.44
CA LEU A 61 2.08 -2.81 12.73
C LEU A 61 0.91 -3.37 11.91
N VAL A 62 -0.30 -3.05 12.36
CA VAL A 62 -1.54 -3.16 11.60
C VAL A 62 -1.76 -1.85 10.84
N GLY A 63 -1.84 -1.94 9.51
CA GLY A 63 -2.18 -0.80 8.64
C GLY A 63 -3.50 -1.06 7.91
N LEU A 64 -4.50 -0.22 8.13
CA LEU A 64 -5.81 -0.37 7.50
C LEU A 64 -5.97 0.62 6.35
N LYS A 65 -5.93 0.11 5.11
CA LYS A 65 -6.45 0.85 3.96
C LYS A 65 -7.98 0.74 3.94
N THR A 66 -8.69 1.88 3.95
CA THR A 66 -10.15 1.90 3.92
C THR A 66 -10.71 1.74 2.50
N THR A 67 -11.99 1.39 2.39
CA THR A 67 -12.73 1.48 1.13
C THR A 67 -12.68 2.92 0.60
N SER A 68 -12.51 3.10 -0.70
CA SER A 68 -12.53 4.44 -1.32
C SER A 68 -13.80 5.21 -0.94
N GLY A 69 -13.66 6.47 -0.55
CA GLY A 69 -14.75 7.34 -0.11
C GLY A 69 -15.33 7.04 1.28
N ARG A 70 -14.78 6.07 2.02
CA ARG A 70 -15.27 5.75 3.38
C ARG A 70 -14.94 6.83 4.42
N LEU A 71 -13.77 7.44 4.29
CA LEU A 71 -13.33 8.55 5.12
C LEU A 71 -13.19 9.80 4.25
N SER A 72 -13.51 10.96 4.82
CA SER A 72 -13.31 12.24 4.14
C SER A 72 -11.83 12.47 3.83
N LEU A 73 -11.55 12.99 2.65
CA LEU A 73 -10.22 13.46 2.25
C LEU A 73 -10.11 14.99 2.34
N GLU A 74 -11.09 15.67 2.94
CA GLU A 74 -11.03 17.11 3.17
C GLU A 74 -9.78 17.47 3.99
N GLY A 75 -8.98 18.41 3.47
CA GLY A 75 -7.70 18.81 4.08
C GLY A 75 -6.52 17.86 3.81
N VAL A 76 -6.73 16.73 3.12
CA VAL A 76 -5.65 15.82 2.71
C VAL A 76 -5.01 16.34 1.42
N VAL A 77 -3.68 16.42 1.40
CA VAL A 77 -2.92 16.77 0.18
C VAL A 77 -3.03 15.63 -0.83
N PRO A 78 -3.61 15.86 -2.03
CA PRO A 78 -3.87 14.79 -2.99
C PRO A 78 -2.59 14.31 -3.68
N LEU A 79 -2.54 13.04 -4.04
CA LEU A 79 -1.53 12.46 -4.93
C LEU A 79 -2.17 11.90 -6.21
N VAL A 80 -3.11 10.96 -6.04
CA VAL A 80 -3.93 10.41 -7.12
C VAL A 80 -5.33 10.30 -6.53
N ALA A 81 -6.13 11.36 -6.64
CA ALA A 81 -7.32 11.58 -5.81
C ALA A 81 -8.34 10.44 -5.88
N ASN A 82 -8.47 9.79 -7.04
CA ASN A 82 -9.39 8.66 -7.21
C ASN A 82 -8.92 7.34 -6.56
N PHE A 83 -7.66 7.27 -6.13
CA PHE A 83 -7.06 6.11 -5.44
C PHE A 83 -6.69 6.41 -3.99
N ASP A 84 -6.56 7.68 -3.64
CA ASP A 84 -6.23 8.14 -2.31
C ASP A 84 -7.29 7.67 -1.30
N THR A 85 -6.80 7.15 -0.19
CA THR A 85 -7.59 6.82 1.00
C THR A 85 -6.79 7.24 2.21
N VAL A 86 -7.46 7.41 3.35
CA VAL A 86 -6.79 7.57 4.64
C VAL A 86 -7.12 6.39 5.54
N GLY A 87 -6.22 6.10 6.47
CA GLY A 87 -6.40 4.97 7.36
C GLY A 87 -5.40 4.92 8.50
N PRO A 88 -5.73 4.17 9.57
CA PRO A 88 -4.89 4.08 10.75
C PRO A 88 -3.71 3.12 10.57
N LEU A 89 -2.62 3.45 11.27
CA LEU A 89 -1.51 2.57 11.61
C LEU A 89 -1.51 2.35 13.13
N CYS A 90 -1.61 1.10 13.57
CA CYS A 90 -1.80 0.72 14.98
C CYS A 90 -0.99 -0.53 15.33
N ARG A 91 -0.88 -0.84 16.63
CA ARG A 91 -0.15 -2.05 17.09
C ARG A 91 -0.97 -3.34 16.97
N ASN A 92 -2.29 -3.22 16.90
CA ASN A 92 -3.19 -4.36 16.84
C ASN A 92 -4.50 -4.00 16.08
N VAL A 93 -5.33 -5.02 15.85
CA VAL A 93 -6.59 -4.91 15.09
C VAL A 93 -7.68 -4.17 15.87
N GLU A 94 -7.69 -4.30 17.20
CA GLU A 94 -8.66 -3.62 18.07
C GLU A 94 -8.46 -2.09 17.99
N ASP A 95 -7.22 -1.63 18.12
CA ASP A 95 -6.85 -0.22 17.95
C ASP A 95 -7.24 0.30 16.57
N ALA A 96 -7.01 -0.47 15.50
CA ALA A 96 -7.41 -0.07 14.15
C ALA A 96 -8.94 0.10 14.03
N SER A 97 -9.72 -0.76 14.69
CA SER A 97 -11.19 -0.67 14.75
C SER A 97 -11.65 0.57 15.52
N LEU A 98 -11.00 0.88 16.65
CA LEU A 98 -11.25 2.08 17.46
C LEU A 98 -10.93 3.37 16.71
N PHE A 99 -9.75 3.44 16.08
CA PHE A 99 -9.34 4.58 15.28
C PHE A 99 -10.30 4.81 14.10
N LEU A 100 -10.70 3.74 13.40
CA LEU A 100 -11.65 3.85 12.31
C LEU A 100 -12.99 4.43 12.78
N ALA A 101 -13.53 3.95 13.90
CA ALA A 101 -14.77 4.49 14.44
C ALA A 101 -14.64 5.97 14.83
N ALA A 102 -13.53 6.36 15.44
CA ALA A 102 -13.26 7.77 15.75
C ALA A 102 -13.20 8.64 14.48
N LEU A 103 -12.51 8.18 13.44
CA LEU A 103 -12.42 8.88 12.14
C LEU A 103 -13.76 8.96 11.41
N GLU A 104 -14.64 7.98 11.58
CA GLU A 104 -16.00 7.98 11.02
C GLU A 104 -17.00 8.76 11.89
N GLY A 105 -16.58 9.29 13.04
CA GLY A 105 -17.49 9.91 14.01
C GLY A 105 -18.51 8.93 14.62
N ARG A 106 -18.21 7.62 14.61
CA ARG A 106 -19.07 6.58 15.19
C ARG A 106 -18.75 6.39 16.68
N ALA A 107 -19.81 6.23 17.48
CA ALA A 107 -19.68 6.01 18.92
C ALA A 107 -19.10 4.64 19.30
N LYS A 108 -19.18 3.65 18.40
CA LYS A 108 -18.73 2.28 18.68
C LYS A 108 -17.86 1.72 17.54
N PRO A 109 -16.74 1.03 17.86
CA PRO A 109 -15.97 0.25 16.90
C PRO A 109 -16.76 -0.92 16.35
N ALA A 110 -16.20 -1.59 15.33
CA ALA A 110 -16.73 -2.89 14.93
C ALA A 110 -16.57 -3.87 16.10
N ASP A 111 -17.64 -4.57 16.45
CA ASP A 111 -17.62 -5.61 17.47
C ASP A 111 -17.07 -6.91 16.86
N LEU A 112 -15.89 -7.32 17.32
CA LEU A 112 -15.22 -8.54 16.89
C LEU A 112 -15.44 -9.69 17.89
N THR A 113 -16.26 -9.48 18.92
CA THR A 113 -16.57 -10.50 19.92
C THR A 113 -17.22 -11.71 19.25
N GLY A 114 -16.65 -12.89 19.48
CA GLY A 114 -17.14 -14.13 18.88
C GLY A 114 -16.82 -14.31 17.39
N ALA A 115 -16.00 -13.43 16.80
CA ALA A 115 -15.47 -13.65 15.45
C ALA A 115 -14.75 -15.01 15.38
N SER A 116 -15.02 -15.75 14.31
CA SER A 116 -14.50 -17.10 14.11
C SER A 116 -14.12 -17.30 12.65
N LEU A 117 -13.02 -18.01 12.44
CA LEU A 117 -12.54 -18.42 11.12
C LEU A 117 -13.20 -19.72 10.63
N ARG A 118 -13.92 -20.44 11.49
CA ARG A 118 -14.65 -21.66 11.07
C ARG A 118 -15.70 -21.33 10.02
N GLY A 119 -15.65 -22.05 8.91
CA GLY A 119 -16.58 -21.86 7.79
C GLY A 119 -16.29 -20.62 6.94
N ARG A 120 -15.14 -19.96 7.15
CA ARG A 120 -14.66 -18.88 6.29
C ARG A 120 -13.81 -19.44 5.17
N THR A 121 -13.97 -18.92 3.96
CA THR A 121 -13.20 -19.34 2.80
C THR A 121 -12.43 -18.15 2.24
N PHE A 122 -11.11 -18.31 2.16
CA PHE A 122 -10.21 -17.28 1.63
C PHE A 122 -9.62 -17.69 0.29
N LEU A 123 -9.45 -16.71 -0.60
CA LEU A 123 -8.73 -16.89 -1.86
C LEU A 123 -7.29 -16.37 -1.71
N ILE A 124 -6.30 -17.19 -2.03
CA ILE A 124 -4.92 -16.75 -2.27
C ILE A 124 -4.74 -16.48 -3.75
N LEU A 125 -4.36 -15.24 -4.11
CA LEU A 125 -4.05 -14.87 -5.49
C LEU A 125 -2.64 -15.31 -5.87
N ARG A 126 -2.53 -16.29 -6.77
CA ARG A 126 -1.24 -16.79 -7.28
C ARG A 126 -0.44 -15.70 -8.00
N ASN A 127 -1.08 -14.75 -8.66
CA ASN A 127 -0.41 -13.61 -9.33
C ASN A 127 0.39 -12.78 -8.32
N GLY A 128 -0.19 -12.49 -7.15
CA GLY A 128 0.44 -11.75 -6.05
C GLY A 128 1.54 -12.54 -5.32
N LEU A 129 1.70 -13.83 -5.64
CA LEU A 129 2.78 -14.67 -5.15
C LEU A 129 3.98 -14.70 -6.10
N LYS A 130 3.86 -14.20 -7.33
CA LYS A 130 4.97 -14.21 -8.27
C LYS A 130 6.10 -13.29 -7.78
N ASP A 131 7.34 -13.78 -7.80
CA ASP A 131 8.56 -13.04 -7.42
C ASP A 131 8.64 -12.55 -5.96
N VAL A 132 7.78 -13.06 -5.07
CA VAL A 132 7.89 -12.82 -3.61
C VAL A 132 9.14 -13.49 -3.08
N ARG A 133 10.02 -12.72 -2.42
CA ARG A 133 11.28 -13.20 -1.85
C ARG A 133 11.03 -14.17 -0.68
N GLU A 134 12.05 -14.98 -0.39
CA GLU A 134 11.97 -16.09 0.57
C GLU A 134 11.40 -15.69 1.94
N ALA A 135 11.88 -14.60 2.53
CA ALA A 135 11.45 -14.22 3.87
C ALA A 135 9.98 -13.74 3.95
N PRO A 136 9.51 -12.79 3.11
CA PRO A 136 8.08 -12.48 3.05
C PRO A 136 7.21 -13.69 2.67
N ARG A 137 7.70 -14.56 1.78
CA ARG A 137 7.03 -15.84 1.44
C ARG A 137 6.82 -16.70 2.68
N ALA A 138 7.88 -16.96 3.44
CA ALA A 138 7.82 -17.80 4.63
C ALA A 138 6.88 -17.21 5.69
N GLY A 139 6.91 -15.89 5.89
CA GLY A 139 5.98 -15.19 6.79
C GLY A 139 4.52 -15.33 6.36
N PHE A 140 4.24 -15.18 5.06
CA PHE A 140 2.91 -15.38 4.50
C PHE A 140 2.42 -16.82 4.65
N ASP A 141 3.24 -17.81 4.28
CA ASP A 141 2.86 -19.23 4.37
C ASP A 141 2.60 -19.64 5.83
N SER A 142 3.41 -19.14 6.78
CA SER A 142 3.17 -19.30 8.22
C SER A 142 1.85 -18.68 8.67
N ALA A 143 1.53 -17.47 8.22
CA ALA A 143 0.25 -16.82 8.54
C ALA A 143 -0.95 -17.60 7.98
N VAL A 144 -0.87 -18.08 6.74
CA VAL A 144 -1.89 -18.93 6.12
C VAL A 144 -2.09 -20.22 6.90
N GLY A 145 -1.02 -20.89 7.32
CA GLY A 145 -1.11 -22.10 8.16
C GLY A 145 -1.89 -21.84 9.45
N ARG A 146 -1.59 -20.73 10.15
CA ARG A 146 -2.32 -20.33 11.37
C ARG A 146 -3.80 -20.04 11.12
N LEU A 147 -4.17 -19.48 9.97
CA LEU A 147 -5.57 -19.26 9.60
C LEU A 147 -6.30 -20.60 9.36
N MET A 148 -5.63 -21.54 8.69
CA MET A 148 -6.18 -22.89 8.44
C MET A 148 -6.33 -23.68 9.74
N ASP A 149 -5.34 -23.64 10.64
CA ASP A 149 -5.41 -24.27 11.97
C ASP A 149 -6.56 -23.71 12.83
N ALA A 150 -6.91 -22.44 12.62
CA ALA A 150 -8.04 -21.78 13.27
C ALA A 150 -9.41 -22.11 12.60
N GLY A 151 -9.43 -22.87 11.51
CA GLY A 151 -10.63 -23.40 10.87
C GLY A 151 -11.06 -22.72 9.57
N ALA A 152 -10.22 -21.85 8.99
CA ALA A 152 -10.48 -21.29 7.66
C ALA A 152 -10.17 -22.30 6.55
N SER A 153 -10.95 -22.25 5.49
CA SER A 153 -10.66 -22.90 4.22
C SER A 153 -9.88 -21.94 3.31
N VAL A 154 -8.95 -22.48 2.53
CA VAL A 154 -8.10 -21.67 1.62
C VAL A 154 -8.09 -22.28 0.24
N GLU A 155 -8.41 -21.48 -0.75
CA GLU A 155 -8.30 -21.82 -2.17
C GLU A 155 -7.23 -20.96 -2.86
N ARG A 156 -6.73 -21.43 -4.01
CA ARG A 156 -5.66 -20.75 -4.76
C ARG A 156 -6.07 -20.63 -6.23
N ALA A 157 -6.18 -19.40 -6.71
CA ALA A 157 -6.43 -19.12 -8.12
C ALA A 157 -5.51 -18.04 -8.65
N ALA A 158 -5.34 -18.00 -9.96
CA ALA A 158 -4.77 -16.85 -10.65
C ALA A 158 -5.92 -16.09 -11.31
N LEU A 159 -5.92 -14.76 -11.22
CA LEU A 159 -6.94 -13.91 -11.82
C LEU A 159 -6.24 -12.93 -12.78
N ASP A 160 -6.36 -13.15 -14.08
CA ASP A 160 -5.65 -12.36 -15.11
C ASP A 160 -6.00 -10.87 -15.05
N VAL A 161 -7.24 -10.55 -14.64
CA VAL A 161 -7.71 -9.18 -14.43
C VAL A 161 -6.88 -8.38 -13.43
N VAL A 162 -6.19 -9.05 -12.49
CA VAL A 162 -5.30 -8.40 -11.51
C VAL A 162 -4.01 -7.92 -12.17
N ASP A 163 -3.40 -8.75 -13.03
CA ASP A 163 -2.18 -8.37 -13.76
C ASP A 163 -2.48 -7.23 -14.74
N GLU A 164 -3.65 -7.28 -15.37
CA GLU A 164 -4.12 -6.21 -16.25
C GLU A 164 -4.35 -4.91 -15.49
N ALA A 165 -4.94 -4.96 -14.28
CA ALA A 165 -5.11 -3.79 -13.41
C ALA A 165 -3.76 -3.16 -13.02
N LEU A 166 -2.79 -4.01 -12.64
CA LEU A 166 -1.45 -3.56 -12.26
C LEU A 166 -0.72 -2.90 -13.42
N ALA A 167 -0.89 -3.40 -14.65
CA ALA A 167 -0.31 -2.77 -15.85
C ALA A 167 -0.85 -1.35 -16.10
N LEU A 168 -2.10 -1.07 -15.72
CA LEU A 168 -2.70 0.27 -15.85
C LEU A 168 -2.14 1.27 -14.83
N SER A 169 -1.50 0.82 -13.74
CA SER A 169 -1.00 1.71 -12.68
C SER A 169 0.02 2.73 -13.20
N ALA A 170 0.87 2.33 -14.15
CA ALA A 170 1.85 3.22 -14.78
C ALA A 170 1.17 4.38 -15.51
N ILE A 171 -0.01 4.17 -16.11
CA ILE A 171 -0.76 5.23 -16.79
C ILE A 171 -1.52 6.05 -15.75
N LEU A 172 -2.32 5.39 -14.91
CA LEU A 172 -3.28 6.06 -14.05
C LEU A 172 -2.61 6.89 -12.96
N PHE A 173 -1.58 6.33 -12.29
CA PHE A 173 -0.98 6.99 -11.14
C PHE A 173 -0.06 8.12 -11.56
N THR A 174 0.82 7.90 -12.54
CA THR A 174 1.80 8.92 -12.93
C THR A 174 1.15 10.07 -13.68
N THR A 175 0.15 9.79 -14.53
CA THR A 175 -0.53 10.85 -15.29
C THR A 175 -1.31 11.78 -14.36
N GLU A 176 -2.12 11.25 -13.44
CA GLU A 176 -2.89 12.08 -12.52
C GLU A 176 -1.96 12.83 -11.55
N ALA A 177 -0.97 12.14 -10.95
CA ALA A 177 -0.03 12.77 -10.03
C ALA A 177 0.77 13.91 -10.69
N TYR A 178 1.24 13.70 -11.93
CA TYR A 178 1.93 14.75 -12.67
C TYR A 178 0.98 15.89 -13.05
N ALA A 179 -0.21 15.59 -13.57
CA ALA A 179 -1.19 16.61 -13.92
C ALA A 179 -1.57 17.50 -12.72
N THR A 180 -1.67 16.93 -11.52
CA THR A 180 -1.94 17.68 -10.29
C THR A 180 -0.79 18.60 -9.87
N TRP A 181 0.46 18.13 -9.98
CA TRP A 181 1.61 18.80 -9.36
C TRP A 181 2.60 19.45 -10.33
N ARG A 182 2.42 19.28 -11.64
CA ARG A 182 3.37 19.69 -12.69
C ARG A 182 3.83 21.13 -12.53
N GLU A 183 2.90 22.08 -12.38
CA GLU A 183 3.27 23.51 -12.30
C GLU A 183 4.19 23.80 -11.11
N VAL A 184 3.90 23.21 -9.95
CA VAL A 184 4.69 23.37 -8.72
C VAL A 184 6.05 22.69 -8.85
N ILE A 185 6.06 21.48 -9.40
CA ILE A 185 7.29 20.68 -9.59
C ILE A 185 8.23 21.37 -10.58
N GLU A 186 7.72 21.77 -11.74
CA GLU A 186 8.54 22.34 -12.81
C GLU A 186 8.99 23.78 -12.51
N ALA A 187 8.34 24.48 -11.60
CA ALA A 187 8.84 25.75 -11.08
C ALA A 187 10.14 25.60 -10.27
N HIS A 188 10.32 24.47 -9.56
CA HIS A 188 11.46 24.21 -8.66
C HIS A 188 11.89 22.72 -8.62
N PRO A 189 12.27 22.12 -9.77
CA PRO A 189 12.49 20.67 -9.85
C PRO A 189 13.67 20.18 -9.00
N ASP A 190 14.66 21.04 -8.79
CA ASP A 190 15.85 20.84 -7.97
C ASP A 190 15.56 20.66 -6.47
N ARG A 191 14.36 21.01 -6.00
CA ARG A 191 13.92 20.77 -4.60
C ARG A 191 13.40 19.36 -4.37
N MET A 192 13.09 18.62 -5.42
CA MET A 192 12.53 17.27 -5.32
C MET A 192 13.64 16.22 -5.39
N PHE A 193 13.52 15.16 -4.58
CA PHE A 193 14.42 14.01 -4.70
C PHE A 193 14.32 13.42 -6.11
N GLY A 194 15.46 13.25 -6.79
CA GLY A 194 15.53 12.89 -8.22
C GLY A 194 14.70 11.66 -8.60
N GLU A 195 14.75 10.60 -7.80
CA GLU A 195 13.97 9.38 -8.04
C GLU A 195 12.44 9.62 -8.03
N VAL A 196 11.98 10.54 -7.17
CA VAL A 196 10.57 10.91 -7.09
C VAL A 196 10.20 11.84 -8.24
N LEU A 197 11.08 12.78 -8.59
CA LEU A 197 10.89 13.70 -9.73
C LEU A 197 10.74 12.93 -11.04
N GLU A 198 11.60 11.94 -11.30
CA GLU A 198 11.51 11.10 -12.49
C GLU A 198 10.18 10.35 -12.57
N ARG A 199 9.69 9.84 -11.43
CA ARG A 199 8.41 9.15 -11.37
C ARG A 199 7.24 10.08 -11.67
N PHE A 200 7.27 11.34 -11.19
CA PHE A 200 6.26 12.34 -11.56
C PHE A 200 6.33 12.62 -13.06
N ARG A 201 7.50 12.95 -13.61
CA ARG A 201 7.67 13.25 -15.04
C ARG A 201 7.30 12.09 -15.97
N ALA A 202 7.32 10.84 -15.48
CA ALA A 202 6.83 9.69 -16.26
C ALA A 202 5.35 9.83 -16.69
N GLY A 203 4.55 10.65 -15.99
CA GLY A 203 3.18 10.99 -16.40
C GLY A 203 3.07 11.71 -17.74
N ASP A 204 4.10 12.45 -18.15
CA ASP A 204 4.12 13.19 -19.43
C ASP A 204 4.17 12.28 -20.67
N ARG A 205 4.41 10.97 -20.46
CA ARG A 205 4.50 9.96 -21.53
C ARG A 205 3.15 9.51 -22.05
N PHE A 206 2.05 9.81 -21.34
CA PHE A 206 0.72 9.33 -21.66
C PHE A 206 -0.20 10.48 -22.06
N SER A 207 -1.02 10.23 -23.07
CA SER A 207 -2.02 11.20 -23.52
C SER A 207 -3.28 11.17 -22.65
N ALA A 208 -4.12 12.20 -22.77
CA ALA A 208 -5.46 12.19 -22.18
C ALA A 208 -6.31 11.02 -22.70
N VAL A 209 -6.08 10.56 -23.94
CA VAL A 209 -6.79 9.41 -24.53
C VAL A 209 -6.40 8.12 -23.81
N ASP A 210 -5.10 7.92 -23.56
CA ASP A 210 -4.59 6.75 -22.83
C ASP A 210 -5.16 6.71 -21.40
N TYR A 211 -5.18 7.86 -20.73
CA TYR A 211 -5.70 7.99 -19.37
C TYR A 211 -7.21 7.67 -19.28
N ILE A 212 -8.03 8.22 -20.19
CA ILE A 212 -9.47 7.94 -20.25
C ILE A 212 -9.73 6.47 -20.59
N ALA A 213 -8.97 5.90 -21.53
CA ALA A 213 -9.08 4.49 -21.90
C ALA A 213 -8.72 3.57 -20.72
N ALA A 214 -7.65 3.88 -19.99
CA ALA A 214 -7.23 3.13 -18.80
C ALA A 214 -8.30 3.14 -17.71
N TRP A 215 -8.96 4.30 -17.47
CA TRP A 215 -10.06 4.37 -16.51
C TRP A 215 -11.27 3.53 -16.91
N LYS A 216 -11.64 3.55 -18.21
CA LYS A 216 -12.71 2.69 -18.73
C LYS A 216 -12.38 1.22 -18.54
N ARG A 217 -11.15 0.80 -18.86
CA ARG A 217 -10.74 -0.60 -18.67
C ARG A 217 -10.72 -0.98 -17.18
N LEU A 218 -10.21 -0.12 -16.31
CA LEU A 218 -10.20 -0.37 -14.87
C LEU A 218 -11.62 -0.54 -14.29
N ALA A 219 -12.60 0.21 -14.80
CA ALA A 219 -13.99 0.06 -14.38
C ALA A 219 -14.57 -1.32 -14.74
N GLU A 220 -14.23 -1.86 -15.91
CA GLU A 220 -14.64 -3.23 -16.29
C GLU A 220 -13.89 -4.29 -15.48
N ILE A 221 -12.57 -4.14 -15.32
CA ILE A 221 -11.74 -5.01 -14.47
C ILE A 221 -12.30 -5.10 -13.04
N ARG A 222 -12.76 -3.99 -12.46
CA ARG A 222 -13.36 -3.98 -11.12
C ARG A 222 -14.60 -4.87 -11.05
N LYS A 223 -15.49 -4.80 -12.05
CA LYS A 223 -16.69 -5.66 -12.10
C LYS A 223 -16.30 -7.14 -12.21
N GLU A 224 -15.35 -7.45 -13.08
CA GLU A 224 -14.83 -8.81 -13.28
C GLU A 224 -14.20 -9.35 -11.97
N TYR A 225 -13.32 -8.56 -11.33
CA TYR A 225 -12.71 -8.91 -10.06
C TYR A 225 -13.76 -9.17 -8.97
N HIS A 226 -14.73 -8.27 -8.81
CA HIS A 226 -15.80 -8.44 -7.82
C HIS A 226 -16.60 -9.73 -8.04
N ALA A 227 -16.92 -10.07 -9.29
CA ALA A 227 -17.62 -11.32 -9.60
C ALA A 227 -16.76 -12.55 -9.27
N LEU A 228 -15.48 -12.52 -9.65
CA LEU A 228 -14.54 -13.63 -9.41
C LEU A 228 -14.24 -13.87 -7.93
N THR A 229 -14.32 -12.83 -7.09
CA THR A 229 -14.05 -12.93 -5.65
C THR A 229 -15.31 -13.02 -4.79
N ALA A 230 -16.51 -12.95 -5.35
CA ALA A 230 -17.77 -12.81 -4.61
C ALA A 230 -18.07 -13.98 -3.65
N SER A 231 -17.56 -15.18 -3.93
CA SER A 231 -17.78 -16.38 -3.12
C SER A 231 -16.82 -16.52 -1.94
N TYR A 232 -15.84 -15.62 -1.79
CA TYR A 232 -14.82 -15.67 -0.75
C TYR A 232 -15.06 -14.59 0.31
N ASP A 233 -14.75 -14.87 1.57
CA ASP A 233 -14.84 -13.90 2.66
C ASP A 233 -13.72 -12.84 2.57
N ALA A 234 -12.54 -13.23 2.05
CA ALA A 234 -11.41 -12.35 1.84
C ALA A 234 -10.43 -12.90 0.81
N VAL A 235 -9.58 -12.00 0.30
CA VAL A 235 -8.44 -12.33 -0.55
C VAL A 235 -7.15 -12.12 0.24
N LEU A 236 -6.24 -13.09 0.18
CA LEU A 236 -4.97 -13.10 0.90
C LEU A 236 -3.79 -12.97 -0.06
N LEU A 237 -2.85 -12.10 0.30
CA LEU A 237 -1.57 -11.90 -0.35
C LEU A 237 -0.54 -11.35 0.65
N PRO A 238 0.76 -11.57 0.42
CA PRO A 238 1.80 -10.84 1.13
C PRO A 238 1.64 -9.33 0.88
N THR A 239 1.76 -8.50 1.92
CA THR A 239 1.69 -7.05 1.77
C THR A 239 2.89 -6.47 1.01
N THR A 240 4.06 -7.09 1.13
CA THR A 240 5.28 -6.70 0.39
C THR A 240 5.99 -7.95 -0.11
N ALA A 241 6.62 -7.85 -1.27
CA ALA A 241 7.37 -8.95 -1.88
C ALA A 241 8.84 -9.02 -1.40
N ASN A 242 9.33 -7.99 -0.70
CA ASN A 242 10.68 -7.84 -0.21
C ASN A 242 10.71 -7.39 1.27
N ARG A 243 11.86 -7.61 1.92
CA ARG A 243 12.18 -6.97 3.19
C ARG A 243 12.57 -5.50 2.98
N PRO A 244 12.52 -4.66 4.03
CA PRO A 244 13.07 -3.32 4.02
C PRO A 244 14.47 -3.28 3.39
N PRO A 245 14.68 -2.55 2.28
CA PRO A 245 16.01 -2.41 1.69
C PRO A 245 16.88 -1.42 2.47
N ASN A 246 18.20 -1.57 2.35
CA ASN A 246 19.19 -0.68 2.97
C ASN A 246 19.08 0.75 2.41
N ALA A 247 18.96 1.74 3.30
CA ALA A 247 18.73 3.13 2.96
C ALA A 247 19.92 3.78 2.23
N GLU A 248 21.15 3.49 2.66
CA GLU A 248 22.35 4.09 2.06
C GLU A 248 22.56 3.60 0.62
N ARG A 249 22.34 2.31 0.37
CA ARG A 249 22.43 1.76 -0.99
C ARG A 249 21.38 2.37 -1.91
N LEU A 250 20.15 2.55 -1.43
CA LEU A 250 19.10 3.21 -2.21
C LEU A 250 19.47 4.64 -2.65
N LEU A 251 20.29 5.36 -1.86
CA LEU A 251 20.75 6.71 -2.22
C LEU A 251 21.85 6.73 -3.29
N ARG A 252 22.55 5.61 -3.49
CA ARG A 252 23.76 5.54 -4.34
C ARG A 252 23.56 4.72 -5.62
N ASP A 253 22.55 3.85 -5.64
CA ASP A 253 22.31 2.88 -6.70
C ASP A 253 20.90 3.05 -7.25
N HIS A 254 20.77 3.81 -8.34
CA HIS A 254 19.51 4.08 -9.03
C HIS A 254 18.80 2.79 -9.47
N ALA A 255 19.55 1.83 -10.03
CA ALA A 255 18.96 0.57 -10.50
C ALA A 255 18.40 -0.26 -9.33
N PHE A 256 19.09 -0.24 -8.19
CA PHE A 256 18.59 -0.84 -6.95
C PHE A 256 17.35 -0.10 -6.43
N TYR A 257 17.34 1.24 -6.42
CA TYR A 257 16.17 2.02 -6.03
C TYR A 257 14.93 1.64 -6.84
N VAL A 258 15.05 1.68 -8.18
CA VAL A 258 13.95 1.36 -9.09
C VAL A 258 13.45 -0.06 -8.86
N THR A 259 14.37 -1.02 -8.76
CA THR A 259 14.02 -2.44 -8.56
C THR A 259 13.30 -2.67 -7.23
N GLU A 260 13.85 -2.19 -6.12
CA GLU A 260 13.23 -2.38 -4.80
C GLU A 260 11.90 -1.65 -4.67
N ASN A 261 11.79 -0.42 -5.20
CA ASN A 261 10.54 0.33 -5.17
C ASN A 261 9.43 -0.38 -5.96
N LEU A 262 9.74 -0.87 -7.17
CA LEU A 262 8.77 -1.61 -7.98
C LEU A 262 8.34 -2.91 -7.32
N VAL A 263 9.27 -3.68 -6.74
CA VAL A 263 8.96 -4.91 -5.99
C VAL A 263 8.08 -4.62 -4.76
N THR A 264 8.35 -3.53 -4.04
CA THR A 264 7.58 -3.10 -2.86
C THR A 264 6.13 -2.73 -3.21
N LEU A 265 5.91 -2.15 -4.40
CA LEU A 265 4.61 -1.63 -4.84
C LEU A 265 3.71 -2.66 -5.55
N ARG A 266 4.07 -3.96 -5.52
CA ARG A 266 3.25 -5.07 -6.07
C ARG A 266 2.14 -5.55 -5.11
N ASN A 267 1.61 -4.64 -4.28
CA ASN A 267 0.75 -4.93 -3.12
C ASN A 267 -0.75 -4.73 -3.38
#